data_AF-A0A7V9QC73-F1
#
_entry.id   AF-A0A7V9QC73-F1
#
_cell.length_a   1.000
_cell.length_b   1.000
_cell.length_c   1.000
_cell.angle_alpha   90.00
_cell.angle_beta   90.00
_cell.angle_gamma   90.00
#
_symmetry.space_group_name_H-M   'P 1'
#
loop_
_entity.id
_entity.type
_entity.pdbx_description
1 polymer ?
#
loop_
_entity_poly.entity_id
_entity_poly.type
_entity_poly.pdbx_seq_one_letter_code
_entity_poly.pdbx_strand_id
1 'polypeptide(L)'
;MTNGLFGRLVLRSLDRIERVGNRLPDPITLFAILIALVMIASWLATVGGVSAVHPGTGDAITPVNLFSGEQIRRILAEMPQTFAAFPPLGLVLVVMLGIGVAERSGLIGTGLRAFVGSVPPKLVTATIVFAGMLSSLAVDAGYVVLIPLGAVIFHSVGRHPLAGLAAAFAGVSGGFSANLVLTALDPLLAGFTTPAAQILDPSYVVQPTANLYLMAALVPIFTIAGTLVTEKVLEPRLGAYVPAEGEEIDRAADPTPLERRGLRIAGIVALLTLAGFAALVVPENGILRDPAGATLVEQIGPFLRSIVALMLILFFLPGLAYGIVTKSIRSDRDVAVMTSETMGTMGAYIVLAFVAAHLVAF
;
A
#
# COMPACT_ATOMS: atom_id res chain seq x y z
N MET A 1 7.60 19.95 -30.06
CA MET A 1 7.30 19.33 -31.38
C MET A 1 6.65 17.97 -31.20
N THR A 2 5.32 17.90 -31.29
CA THR A 2 4.49 16.68 -31.37
C THR A 2 3.97 16.47 -32.81
N ASN A 3 4.79 16.77 -33.82
CA ASN A 3 4.41 16.70 -35.23
C ASN A 3 4.94 15.44 -35.95
N GLY A 4 5.09 14.33 -35.23
CA GLY A 4 5.43 13.04 -35.80
C GLY A 4 4.25 12.07 -35.76
N LEU A 5 4.12 11.21 -36.78
CA LEU A 5 3.11 10.14 -36.87
C LEU A 5 3.07 9.29 -35.58
N PHE A 6 4.25 9.06 -34.97
CA PHE A 6 4.43 8.36 -33.70
C PHE A 6 3.75 9.09 -32.52
N GLY A 7 3.87 10.42 -32.43
CA GLY A 7 3.22 11.21 -31.38
C GLY A 7 1.69 11.14 -31.48
N ARG A 8 1.14 11.17 -32.71
CA ARG A 8 -0.31 11.02 -32.94
C ARG A 8 -0.81 9.61 -32.63
N LEU A 9 -0.01 8.58 -32.91
CA LEU A 9 -0.34 7.19 -32.57
C LEU A 9 -0.35 6.97 -31.06
N VAL A 10 0.64 7.49 -30.33
CA VAL A 10 0.69 7.42 -28.87
C VAL A 10 -0.48 8.16 -28.25
N LEU A 11 -0.76 9.40 -28.66
CA LEU A 11 -1.90 10.17 -28.14
C LEU A 11 -3.23 9.44 -28.39
N ARG A 12 -3.46 8.91 -29.60
CA ARG A 12 -4.67 8.12 -29.90
C ARG A 12 -4.78 6.84 -29.06
N SER A 13 -3.64 6.21 -28.72
CA SER A 13 -3.63 5.05 -27.84
C SER A 13 -4.01 5.43 -26.41
N LEU A 14 -3.52 6.56 -25.91
CA LEU A 14 -3.89 7.11 -24.61
C LEU A 14 -5.38 7.49 -24.57
N ASP A 15 -5.90 8.15 -25.60
CA ASP A 15 -7.33 8.48 -25.72
C ASP A 15 -8.22 7.22 -25.72
N ARG A 16 -7.69 6.09 -26.22
CA ARG A 16 -8.41 4.81 -26.22
C ARG A 16 -8.36 4.18 -24.84
N ILE A 17 -7.21 4.20 -24.17
CA ILE A 17 -7.05 3.71 -22.79
C ILE A 17 -7.98 4.49 -21.87
N GLU A 18 -8.00 5.82 -21.96
CA GLU A 18 -8.89 6.68 -21.18
C GLU A 18 -10.36 6.34 -21.42
N ARG A 19 -10.79 6.23 -22.69
CA ARG A 19 -12.18 5.88 -23.02
C ARG A 19 -12.59 4.50 -22.55
N VAL A 20 -11.67 3.53 -22.53
CA VAL A 20 -11.95 2.18 -22.04
C VAL A 20 -11.98 2.18 -20.51
N GLY A 21 -11.02 2.83 -19.86
CA GLY A 21 -10.98 2.99 -18.41
C GLY A 21 -12.24 3.65 -17.86
N ASN A 22 -12.67 4.76 -18.46
CA ASN A 22 -13.88 5.50 -18.05
C ASN A 22 -15.20 4.74 -18.31
N ARG A 23 -15.18 3.66 -19.11
CA ARG A 23 -16.35 2.81 -19.34
C ARG A 23 -16.51 1.71 -18.31
N LEU A 24 -15.44 1.37 -17.60
CA LEU A 24 -15.54 0.37 -16.54
C LEU A 24 -16.36 0.97 -15.39
N PRO A 25 -17.35 0.22 -14.88
CA PRO A 25 -18.08 0.66 -13.71
C PRO A 25 -17.15 0.69 -12.49
N ASP A 26 -17.60 1.37 -11.43
CA ASP A 26 -16.92 1.35 -10.14
C ASP A 26 -16.60 -0.09 -9.70
N PRO A 27 -15.42 -0.38 -9.10
CA PRO A 27 -15.06 -1.72 -8.67
C PRO A 27 -16.14 -2.43 -7.86
N ILE A 28 -16.84 -1.74 -6.95
CA ILE A 28 -17.92 -2.35 -6.15
C ILE A 28 -19.04 -2.87 -7.06
N THR A 29 -19.40 -2.08 -8.08
CA THR A 29 -20.41 -2.46 -9.08
C THR A 29 -19.91 -3.62 -9.93
N LEU A 30 -18.64 -3.63 -10.30
CA LEU A 30 -18.03 -4.73 -11.05
C LEU A 30 -18.12 -6.05 -10.28
N PHE A 31 -17.78 -6.05 -8.99
CA PHE A 31 -17.89 -7.24 -8.13
C PHE A 31 -19.35 -7.70 -7.98
N ALA A 32 -20.30 -6.78 -7.83
CA ALA A 32 -21.73 -7.12 -7.80
C ALA A 32 -22.21 -7.77 -9.11
N ILE A 33 -21.76 -7.27 -10.25
CA ILE A 33 -22.03 -7.87 -11.56
C ILE A 33 -21.41 -9.27 -11.65
N LEU A 34 -20.16 -9.43 -11.19
CA LEU A 34 -19.49 -10.73 -11.19
C LEU A 34 -20.23 -11.76 -10.33
N ILE A 35 -20.74 -11.39 -9.15
CA ILE A 35 -21.56 -12.27 -8.32
C ILE A 35 -22.80 -12.74 -9.09
N ALA A 36 -23.53 -11.79 -9.71
CA ALA A 36 -24.71 -12.15 -10.51
C ALA A 36 -24.37 -13.09 -11.67
N LEU A 37 -23.24 -12.85 -12.35
CA LEU A 37 -22.76 -13.71 -13.42
C LEU A 37 -22.37 -15.10 -12.91
N VAL A 38 -21.69 -15.20 -11.77
CA VAL A 38 -21.34 -16.49 -11.13
C VAL A 38 -22.62 -17.26 -10.75
N MET A 39 -23.62 -16.59 -10.17
CA MET A 39 -24.91 -17.23 -9.88
C MET A 39 -25.57 -17.80 -11.14
N ILE A 40 -25.62 -17.03 -12.24
CA ILE A 40 -26.18 -17.50 -13.52
C ILE A 40 -25.35 -18.65 -14.09
N ALA A 41 -24.03 -18.53 -14.09
CA ALA A 41 -23.13 -19.56 -14.58
C ALA A 41 -23.26 -20.87 -13.78
N SER A 42 -23.40 -20.78 -12.45
CA SER A 42 -23.58 -21.94 -11.57
C SER A 42 -24.86 -22.72 -11.91
N TRP A 43 -25.95 -22.01 -12.20
CA TRP A 43 -27.21 -22.61 -12.62
C TRP A 43 -27.10 -23.28 -13.99
N LEU A 44 -26.54 -22.58 -14.98
CA LEU A 44 -26.32 -23.13 -16.32
C LEU A 44 -25.43 -24.37 -16.30
N ALA A 45 -24.34 -24.35 -15.52
CA ALA A 45 -23.43 -25.47 -15.38
C ALA A 45 -24.10 -26.70 -14.73
N THR A 46 -24.95 -26.46 -13.74
CA THR A 46 -25.72 -27.53 -13.08
C THR A 46 -26.74 -28.15 -14.02
N VAL A 47 -27.49 -27.34 -14.78
CA VAL A 47 -28.45 -27.82 -15.79
C VAL A 47 -27.74 -28.57 -16.92
N GLY A 48 -26.55 -28.12 -17.30
CA GLY A 48 -25.72 -28.76 -18.32
C GLY A 48 -25.04 -30.06 -17.87
N GLY A 49 -25.12 -30.43 -16.59
CA GLY A 49 -24.49 -31.64 -16.05
C GLY A 49 -22.96 -31.63 -16.16
N VAL A 50 -22.34 -30.45 -16.15
CA VAL A 50 -20.89 -30.30 -16.30
C VAL A 50 -20.19 -30.91 -15.08
N SER A 51 -19.07 -31.60 -15.29
CA SER A 51 -18.22 -32.09 -14.20
C SER A 51 -16.74 -32.06 -14.61
N ALA A 52 -15.86 -32.00 -13.63
CA ALA A 52 -14.41 -32.05 -13.81
C ALA A 52 -13.77 -32.96 -12.76
N VAL A 53 -12.51 -33.34 -12.97
CA VAL A 53 -11.73 -34.09 -11.96
C VAL A 53 -10.79 -33.13 -11.25
N HIS A 54 -10.78 -33.17 -9.92
CA HIS A 54 -9.89 -32.32 -9.12
C HIS A 54 -8.42 -32.71 -9.38
N PRO A 55 -7.56 -31.77 -9.82
CA PRO A 55 -6.18 -32.11 -10.19
C PRO A 55 -5.32 -32.57 -9.00
N GLY A 56 -5.65 -32.10 -7.79
CA GLY A 56 -4.99 -32.53 -6.54
C GLY A 56 -5.49 -33.87 -5.96
N THR A 57 -6.80 -34.01 -5.70
CA THR A 57 -7.35 -35.19 -5.01
C THR A 57 -7.81 -36.32 -5.94
N GLY A 58 -8.10 -36.02 -7.20
CA GLY A 58 -8.70 -36.98 -8.14
C GLY A 58 -10.22 -37.14 -8.00
N ASP A 59 -10.86 -36.41 -7.08
CA ASP A 59 -12.32 -36.48 -6.88
C ASP A 59 -13.09 -35.77 -7.98
N ALA A 60 -14.35 -36.18 -8.20
CA ALA A 60 -15.25 -35.49 -9.11
C ALA A 60 -15.72 -34.15 -8.51
N ILE A 61 -15.53 -33.07 -9.26
CA ILE A 61 -16.04 -31.73 -8.98
C ILE A 61 -17.31 -31.53 -9.78
N THR A 62 -18.41 -31.23 -9.09
CA THR A 62 -19.70 -30.88 -9.70
C THR A 62 -20.10 -29.45 -9.31
N PRO A 63 -20.65 -28.66 -10.25
CA PRO A 63 -21.14 -27.32 -9.95
C PRO A 63 -22.33 -27.38 -8.98
N VAL A 64 -22.44 -26.35 -8.13
CA VAL A 64 -23.53 -26.18 -7.18
C VAL A 64 -24.41 -25.02 -7.65
N ASN A 65 -25.72 -25.26 -7.80
CA ASN A 65 -26.66 -24.22 -8.20
C ASN A 65 -26.91 -23.21 -7.06
N LEU A 66 -26.39 -21.99 -7.20
CA LEU A 66 -26.53 -20.92 -6.23
C LEU A 66 -27.97 -20.35 -6.14
N PHE A 67 -28.82 -20.58 -7.14
CA PHE A 67 -30.25 -20.22 -7.06
C PHE A 67 -31.10 -21.24 -6.31
N SER A 68 -30.53 -22.34 -5.84
CA SER A 68 -31.27 -23.32 -5.04
C SER A 68 -31.71 -22.70 -3.70
N GLY A 69 -32.87 -23.13 -3.18
CA GLY A 69 -33.38 -22.61 -1.91
C GLY A 69 -32.45 -22.88 -0.71
N GLU A 70 -31.63 -23.92 -0.77
CA GLU A 70 -30.56 -24.17 0.20
C GLU A 70 -29.46 -23.10 0.11
N GLN A 71 -28.88 -22.85 -1.07
CA GLN A 71 -27.80 -21.89 -1.23
C GLN A 71 -28.26 -20.45 -0.96
N ILE A 72 -29.49 -20.06 -1.36
CA ILE A 72 -30.03 -18.74 -1.02
C ILE A 72 -30.13 -18.55 0.50
N ARG A 73 -30.65 -19.57 1.23
CA ARG A 73 -30.71 -19.53 2.70
C ARG A 73 -29.31 -19.45 3.30
N ARG A 74 -28.35 -20.20 2.75
CA ARG A 74 -26.96 -20.19 3.19
C ARG A 74 -26.32 -18.81 2.98
N ILE A 75 -26.40 -18.23 1.79
CA ILE A 75 -25.86 -16.90 1.46
C ILE A 75 -26.40 -15.86 2.44
N LEU A 76 -27.71 -15.83 2.69
CA LEU A 76 -28.32 -14.87 3.60
C LEU A 76 -27.94 -15.11 5.07
N ALA A 77 -27.86 -16.37 5.51
CA ALA A 77 -27.53 -16.72 6.89
C ALA A 77 -26.05 -16.49 7.21
N GLU A 78 -25.14 -16.81 6.27
CA GLU A 78 -23.70 -16.74 6.46
C GLU A 78 -23.10 -15.37 6.08
N MET A 79 -23.88 -14.45 5.51
CA MET A 79 -23.42 -13.13 5.03
C MET A 79 -22.60 -12.32 6.06
N PRO A 80 -23.03 -12.15 7.33
CA PRO A 80 -22.23 -11.42 8.31
C PRO A 80 -20.89 -12.10 8.61
N GLN A 81 -20.89 -13.43 8.74
CA GLN A 81 -19.69 -14.21 9.04
C GLN A 81 -18.74 -14.24 7.84
N THR A 82 -19.27 -14.32 6.62
CA THR A 82 -18.50 -14.28 5.36
C THR A 82 -17.75 -12.97 5.24
N PHE A 83 -18.42 -11.86 5.54
CA PHE A 83 -17.80 -10.55 5.55
C PHE A 83 -16.76 -10.40 6.67
N ALA A 84 -17.12 -10.75 7.91
CA ALA A 84 -16.23 -10.59 9.06
C ALA A 84 -14.99 -11.49 9.02
N ALA A 85 -15.11 -12.68 8.43
CA ALA A 85 -14.01 -13.65 8.27
C ALA A 85 -13.14 -13.37 7.04
N PHE A 86 -13.47 -12.37 6.22
CA PHE A 86 -12.70 -12.04 5.03
C PHE A 86 -11.30 -11.53 5.43
N PRO A 87 -10.21 -12.27 5.17
CA PRO A 87 -8.91 -11.97 5.75
C PRO A 87 -8.40 -10.55 5.49
N PRO A 88 -8.49 -9.98 4.27
CA PRO A 88 -8.05 -8.61 4.00
C PRO A 88 -8.66 -7.56 4.92
N LEU A 89 -9.94 -7.71 5.27
CA LEU A 89 -10.69 -6.71 6.02
C LEU A 89 -10.02 -6.44 7.36
N GLY A 90 -9.85 -7.48 8.17
CA GLY A 90 -9.24 -7.35 9.50
C GLY A 90 -7.79 -6.93 9.42
N LEU A 91 -7.02 -7.52 8.51
CA LEU A 91 -5.58 -7.28 8.43
C LEU A 91 -5.26 -5.81 8.11
N VAL A 92 -5.95 -5.23 7.12
CA VAL A 92 -5.68 -3.84 6.70
C VAL A 92 -6.16 -2.83 7.75
N LEU A 93 -7.36 -3.02 8.30
CA LEU A 93 -7.90 -2.09 9.31
C LEU A 93 -6.99 -2.01 10.54
N VAL A 94 -6.41 -3.14 10.97
CA VAL A 94 -5.46 -3.18 12.10
C VAL A 94 -4.19 -2.39 11.77
N VAL A 95 -3.54 -2.62 10.61
CA VAL A 95 -2.34 -1.85 10.25
C VAL A 95 -2.64 -0.35 10.15
N MET A 96 -3.80 0.01 9.58
CA MET A 96 -4.20 1.40 9.39
C MET A 96 -4.43 2.16 10.71
N LEU A 97 -4.76 1.49 11.81
CA LEU A 97 -4.80 2.15 13.13
C LEU A 97 -3.43 2.71 13.53
N GLY A 98 -2.35 1.94 13.30
CA GLY A 98 -0.99 2.37 13.59
C GLY A 98 -0.50 3.46 12.63
N ILE A 99 -0.69 3.23 11.32
CA ILE A 99 -0.31 4.20 10.28
C ILE A 99 -1.06 5.52 10.48
N GLY A 100 -2.34 5.48 10.81
CA GLY A 100 -3.16 6.68 11.04
C GLY A 100 -2.59 7.61 12.11
N VAL A 101 -2.07 7.06 13.21
CA VAL A 101 -1.40 7.86 14.25
C VAL A 101 -0.07 8.43 13.76
N ALA A 102 0.74 7.63 13.06
CA ALA A 102 2.01 8.11 12.49
C ALA A 102 1.80 9.22 11.46
N GLU A 103 0.81 9.08 10.59
CA GLU A 103 0.51 10.04 9.55
C GLU A 103 -0.11 11.32 10.12
N ARG A 104 -1.19 11.20 10.90
CA ARG A 104 -1.92 12.36 11.44
C ARG A 104 -1.16 13.12 12.53
N SER A 105 -0.24 12.47 13.24
CA SER A 105 0.68 13.18 14.16
C SER A 105 1.66 14.09 13.42
N GLY A 106 1.85 13.89 12.10
CA GLY A 106 2.78 14.61 11.24
C GLY A 106 4.15 13.95 11.10
N LEU A 107 4.39 12.78 11.71
CA LEU A 107 5.69 12.09 11.68
C LEU A 107 6.12 11.80 10.24
N ILE A 108 5.23 11.22 9.43
CA ILE A 108 5.59 10.79 8.07
C ILE A 108 5.85 12.00 7.16
N GLY A 109 4.94 12.98 7.15
CA GLY A 109 5.08 14.18 6.33
C GLY A 109 6.33 15.00 6.69
N THR A 110 6.63 15.18 7.97
CA THR A 110 7.86 15.86 8.40
C THR A 110 9.11 15.01 8.14
N GLY A 111 9.05 13.69 8.30
CA GLY A 111 10.15 12.78 7.97
C GLY A 111 10.53 12.82 6.49
N LEU A 112 9.54 12.78 5.59
CA LEU A 112 9.75 12.90 4.15
C LEU A 112 10.36 14.27 3.80
N ARG A 113 9.82 15.37 4.34
CA ARG A 113 10.39 16.72 4.13
C ARG A 113 11.84 16.82 4.60
N ALA A 114 12.14 16.33 5.79
CA ALA A 114 13.49 16.33 6.35
C ALA A 114 14.46 15.49 5.51
N PHE A 115 14.01 14.30 5.06
CA PHE A 115 14.83 13.40 4.26
C PHE A 115 15.22 14.05 2.94
N VAL A 116 14.25 14.54 2.15
CA VAL A 116 14.54 15.09 0.82
C VAL A 116 15.30 16.42 0.89
N GLY A 117 14.99 17.29 1.87
CA GLY A 117 15.69 18.56 2.05
C GLY A 117 17.15 18.43 2.46
N SER A 118 17.57 17.27 2.98
CA SER A 118 18.94 17.03 3.43
C SER A 118 19.92 16.57 2.34
N VAL A 119 19.45 16.38 1.10
CA VAL A 119 20.20 15.71 0.04
C VAL A 119 20.91 16.72 -0.89
N PRO A 120 22.15 16.43 -1.34
CA PRO A 120 22.88 17.29 -2.27
C PRO A 120 22.17 17.39 -3.63
N PRO A 121 22.30 18.54 -4.35
CA PRO A 121 21.60 18.81 -5.62
C PRO A 121 21.72 17.70 -6.68
N LYS A 122 22.88 17.00 -6.73
CA LYS A 122 23.15 15.93 -7.69
C LYS A 122 22.31 14.66 -7.47
N LEU A 123 21.81 14.44 -6.26
CA LEU A 123 21.03 13.24 -5.91
C LEU A 123 19.54 13.55 -5.73
N VAL A 124 19.12 14.81 -5.89
CA VAL A 124 17.75 15.28 -5.65
C VAL A 124 16.72 14.45 -6.41
N THR A 125 16.93 14.18 -7.70
CA THR A 125 16.02 13.36 -8.51
C THR A 125 15.85 11.95 -7.95
N ALA A 126 16.97 11.26 -7.71
CA ALA A 126 16.98 9.89 -7.22
C ALA A 126 16.34 9.81 -5.84
N THR A 127 16.65 10.76 -4.95
CA THR A 127 16.05 10.85 -3.63
C THR A 127 14.55 11.11 -3.68
N ILE A 128 14.07 11.97 -4.58
CA ILE A 128 12.63 12.24 -4.71
C ILE A 128 11.89 10.99 -5.20
N VAL A 129 12.42 10.30 -6.22
CA VAL A 129 11.81 9.06 -6.71
C VAL A 129 11.82 7.99 -5.62
N PHE A 130 12.95 7.82 -4.93
CA PHE A 130 13.12 6.88 -3.83
C PHE A 130 12.19 7.19 -2.64
N ALA A 131 12.13 8.44 -2.21
CA ALA A 131 11.22 8.90 -1.17
C ALA A 131 9.75 8.71 -1.59
N GLY A 132 9.45 8.83 -2.89
CA GLY A 132 8.12 8.58 -3.44
C GLY A 132 7.70 7.14 -3.26
N MET A 133 8.59 6.20 -3.54
CA MET A 133 8.32 4.79 -3.29
C MET A 133 8.14 4.50 -1.80
N LEU A 134 9.04 4.99 -0.95
CA LEU A 134 8.93 4.78 0.50
C LEU A 134 7.70 5.47 1.11
N SER A 135 7.17 6.51 0.47
CA SER A 135 5.98 7.19 0.96
C SER A 135 4.72 6.31 0.94
N SER A 136 4.71 5.18 0.21
CA SER A 136 3.59 4.22 0.26
C SER A 136 3.39 3.57 1.64
N LEU A 137 4.33 3.79 2.58
CA LEU A 137 4.14 3.49 4.00
C LEU A 137 3.01 4.31 4.64
N ALA A 138 2.74 5.50 4.12
CA ALA A 138 1.64 6.35 4.55
C ALA A 138 0.79 6.69 3.33
N VAL A 139 -0.37 6.03 3.27
CA VAL A 139 -1.24 5.88 2.11
C VAL A 139 -1.36 7.16 1.26
N ASP A 140 -1.58 8.32 1.90
CA ASP A 140 -1.84 9.59 1.21
C ASP A 140 -0.66 10.58 1.25
N ALA A 141 0.28 10.41 2.19
CA ALA A 141 1.38 11.36 2.41
C ALA A 141 2.25 11.60 1.16
N GLY A 142 2.45 10.57 0.33
CA GLY A 142 3.17 10.69 -0.93
C GLY A 142 2.51 11.68 -1.89
N TYR A 143 1.21 11.55 -2.09
CA TYR A 143 0.47 12.42 -3.02
C TYR A 143 0.30 13.84 -2.49
N VAL A 144 0.01 13.97 -1.18
CA VAL A 144 -0.32 15.26 -0.56
C VAL A 144 0.93 16.09 -0.26
N VAL A 145 2.03 15.45 0.16
CA VAL A 145 3.22 16.16 0.63
C VAL A 145 4.36 16.09 -0.38
N LEU A 146 4.69 14.89 -0.88
CA LEU A 146 5.94 14.71 -1.63
C LEU A 146 5.86 15.26 -3.06
N ILE A 147 4.71 15.15 -3.73
CA ILE A 147 4.55 15.67 -5.09
C ILE A 147 4.78 17.19 -5.17
N PRO A 148 4.10 18.02 -4.35
CA PRO A 148 4.39 19.45 -4.30
C PRO A 148 5.83 19.74 -3.84
N LEU A 149 6.33 18.99 -2.85
CA LEU A 149 7.68 19.15 -2.34
C LEU A 149 8.74 18.89 -3.42
N GLY A 150 8.52 17.91 -4.30
CA GLY A 150 9.40 17.62 -5.43
C GLY A 150 9.55 18.83 -6.36
N ALA A 151 8.46 19.54 -6.63
CA ALA A 151 8.48 20.76 -7.42
C ALA A 151 9.28 21.88 -6.73
N VAL A 152 9.01 22.11 -5.44
CA VAL A 152 9.69 23.13 -4.62
C VAL A 152 11.19 22.85 -4.52
N ILE A 153 11.59 21.60 -4.32
CA ILE A 153 13.01 21.24 -4.20
C ILE A 153 13.73 21.42 -5.53
N PHE A 154 13.15 20.99 -6.65
CA PHE A 154 13.72 21.24 -7.98
C PHE A 154 13.85 22.76 -8.24
N HIS A 155 12.82 23.54 -7.90
CA HIS A 155 12.86 24.99 -7.98
C HIS A 155 14.03 25.57 -7.15
N SER A 156 14.19 25.11 -5.92
CA SER A 156 15.20 25.60 -4.98
C SER A 156 16.65 25.38 -5.43
N VAL A 157 16.89 24.41 -6.31
CA VAL A 157 18.22 24.10 -6.88
C VAL A 157 18.37 24.57 -8.33
N GLY A 158 17.45 25.41 -8.82
CA GLY A 158 17.48 25.98 -10.16
C GLY A 158 17.11 25.00 -11.29
N ARG A 159 16.42 23.90 -10.96
CA ARG A 159 15.92 22.91 -11.92
C ARG A 159 14.44 23.14 -12.20
N HIS A 160 13.94 22.58 -13.30
CA HIS A 160 12.56 22.79 -13.73
C HIS A 160 11.56 22.18 -12.72
N PRO A 161 10.65 22.96 -12.10
CA PRO A 161 9.73 22.46 -11.05
C PRO A 161 8.80 21.34 -11.54
N LEU A 162 8.31 21.43 -12.78
CA LEU A 162 7.53 20.35 -13.41
C LEU A 162 8.29 19.02 -13.52
N ALA A 163 9.61 19.04 -13.66
CA ALA A 163 10.41 17.81 -13.64
C ALA A 163 10.42 17.19 -12.25
N GLY A 164 10.52 18.00 -11.20
CA GLY A 164 10.43 17.56 -9.80
C GLY A 164 9.05 16.98 -9.47
N LEU A 165 7.98 17.64 -9.93
CA LEU A 165 6.61 17.14 -9.78
C LEU A 165 6.44 15.78 -10.45
N ALA A 166 6.90 15.64 -11.69
CA ALA A 166 6.83 14.38 -12.42
C ALA A 166 7.69 13.28 -11.81
N ALA A 167 8.89 13.60 -11.31
CA ALA A 167 9.76 12.65 -10.62
C ALA A 167 9.12 12.12 -9.34
N ALA A 168 8.54 13.01 -8.54
CA ALA A 168 7.81 12.64 -7.33
C ALA A 168 6.59 11.78 -7.68
N PHE A 169 5.78 12.19 -8.65
CA PHE A 169 4.61 11.44 -9.10
C PHE A 169 4.99 10.04 -9.61
N ALA A 170 6.07 9.92 -10.39
CA ALA A 170 6.58 8.65 -10.86
C ALA A 170 7.03 7.73 -9.72
N GLY A 171 7.68 8.29 -8.69
CA GLY A 171 8.06 7.54 -7.49
C GLY A 171 6.85 7.06 -6.68
N VAL A 172 5.92 7.97 -6.38
CA VAL A 172 4.73 7.69 -5.56
C VAL A 172 3.77 6.71 -6.27
N SER A 173 3.43 6.99 -7.53
CA SER A 173 2.44 6.21 -8.27
C SER A 173 3.06 4.98 -8.94
N GLY A 174 4.16 5.18 -9.68
CA GLY A 174 4.80 4.11 -10.46
C GLY A 174 5.53 3.08 -9.61
N GLY A 175 6.00 3.46 -8.43
CA GLY A 175 6.70 2.56 -7.51
C GLY A 175 5.92 2.22 -6.24
N PHE A 176 4.59 2.38 -6.25
CA PHE A 176 3.71 2.19 -5.08
C PHE A 176 3.91 0.84 -4.37
N SER A 177 4.10 -0.25 -5.13
CA SER A 177 4.34 -1.60 -4.60
C SER A 177 5.81 -1.91 -4.28
N ALA A 178 6.76 -1.06 -4.66
CA ALA A 178 8.19 -1.28 -4.36
C ALA A 178 8.55 -0.57 -3.06
N ASN A 179 8.98 -1.31 -2.05
CA ASN A 179 9.35 -0.75 -0.76
C ASN A 179 10.44 -1.58 -0.07
N LEU A 180 11.19 -0.96 0.84
CA LEU A 180 12.21 -1.64 1.66
C LEU A 180 11.62 -2.26 2.92
N VAL A 181 10.42 -1.83 3.30
CA VAL A 181 9.69 -2.27 4.48
C VAL A 181 8.25 -2.59 4.10
N LEU A 182 7.58 -3.39 4.93
CA LEU A 182 6.19 -3.73 4.72
C LEU A 182 5.28 -2.51 4.87
N THR A 183 4.24 -2.48 4.04
CA THR A 183 3.21 -1.46 3.94
C THR A 183 1.83 -2.10 4.22
N ALA A 184 0.77 -1.30 4.26
CA ALA A 184 -0.59 -1.83 4.35
C ALA A 184 -1.00 -2.67 3.12
N LEU A 185 -0.30 -2.54 1.98
CA LEU A 185 -0.57 -3.30 0.76
C LEU A 185 -0.19 -4.77 0.88
N ASP A 186 0.84 -5.08 1.66
CA ASP A 186 1.36 -6.43 1.79
C ASP A 186 0.35 -7.39 2.43
N PRO A 187 -0.22 -7.10 3.61
CA PRO A 187 -1.28 -7.93 4.17
C PRO A 187 -2.56 -7.88 3.34
N LEU A 188 -2.84 -6.77 2.62
CA LEU A 188 -3.97 -6.69 1.70
C LEU A 188 -3.85 -7.71 0.56
N LEU A 189 -2.73 -7.69 -0.16
CA LEU A 189 -2.46 -8.58 -1.29
C LEU A 189 -2.36 -10.04 -0.84
N ALA A 190 -1.68 -10.30 0.28
CA ALA A 190 -1.63 -11.63 0.88
C ALA A 190 -3.03 -12.12 1.29
N GLY A 191 -3.86 -11.22 1.83
CA GLY A 191 -5.24 -11.49 2.20
C GLY A 191 -6.14 -11.82 1.01
N PHE A 192 -5.87 -11.29 -0.19
CA PHE A 192 -6.60 -11.66 -1.41
C PHE A 192 -6.06 -12.96 -2.01
N THR A 193 -4.73 -13.13 -2.00
CA THR A 193 -4.07 -14.26 -2.65
C THR A 193 -4.30 -15.57 -1.90
N THR A 194 -4.35 -15.53 -0.57
CA THR A 194 -4.61 -16.71 0.27
C THR A 194 -5.95 -17.39 -0.05
N PRO A 195 -7.11 -16.71 0.03
CA PRO A 195 -8.39 -17.35 -0.28
C PRO A 195 -8.50 -17.76 -1.75
N ALA A 196 -7.85 -17.03 -2.68
CA ALA A 196 -7.76 -17.45 -4.07
C ALA A 196 -6.98 -18.77 -4.24
N ALA A 197 -5.87 -18.95 -3.51
CA ALA A 197 -5.10 -20.19 -3.51
C ALA A 197 -5.86 -21.35 -2.82
N GLN A 198 -6.65 -21.03 -1.79
CA GLN A 198 -7.45 -22.01 -1.03
C GLN A 198 -8.62 -22.60 -1.80
N ILE A 199 -8.96 -22.05 -2.97
CA ILE A 199 -9.84 -22.69 -3.95
C ILE A 199 -9.25 -24.03 -4.43
N LEU A 200 -7.91 -24.16 -4.46
CA LEU A 200 -7.21 -25.38 -4.90
C LEU A 200 -6.55 -26.15 -3.74
N ASP A 201 -5.94 -25.46 -2.78
CA ASP A 201 -5.28 -26.05 -1.61
C ASP A 201 -5.74 -25.35 -0.32
N PRO A 202 -6.66 -25.95 0.46
CA PRO A 202 -7.22 -25.36 1.68
C PRO A 202 -6.17 -25.00 2.74
N SER A 203 -4.99 -25.62 2.71
CA SER A 203 -3.93 -25.39 3.68
C SER A 203 -2.97 -24.26 3.29
N TYR A 204 -3.08 -23.74 2.06
CA TYR A 204 -2.18 -22.74 1.53
C TYR A 204 -2.36 -21.39 2.23
N VAL A 205 -1.25 -20.79 2.67
CA VAL A 205 -1.24 -19.48 3.35
C VAL A 205 -0.16 -18.60 2.72
N VAL A 206 -0.57 -17.46 2.16
CA VAL A 206 0.35 -16.44 1.67
C VAL A 206 0.72 -15.52 2.82
N GLN A 207 2.00 -15.51 3.19
CA GLN A 207 2.48 -14.59 4.23
C GLN A 207 2.56 -13.15 3.69
N PRO A 208 2.29 -12.12 4.50
CA PRO A 208 2.51 -10.72 4.10
C PRO A 208 3.95 -10.43 3.65
N THR A 209 4.92 -11.20 4.14
CA THR A 209 6.34 -11.08 3.75
C THR A 209 6.71 -11.74 2.43
N ALA A 210 5.78 -12.44 1.77
CA ALA A 210 6.09 -13.26 0.60
C ALA A 210 6.79 -12.47 -0.52
N ASN A 211 6.45 -11.19 -0.69
CA ASN A 211 7.02 -10.34 -1.74
C ASN A 211 8.20 -9.48 -1.27
N LEU A 212 8.60 -9.52 0.01
CA LEU A 212 9.55 -8.56 0.60
C LEU A 212 10.86 -8.44 -0.19
N TYR A 213 11.48 -9.57 -0.55
CA TYR A 213 12.74 -9.56 -1.29
C TYR A 213 12.60 -8.99 -2.70
N LEU A 214 11.49 -9.30 -3.38
CA LEU A 214 11.20 -8.78 -4.72
C LEU A 214 10.95 -7.27 -4.66
N MET A 215 10.12 -6.81 -3.74
CA MET A 215 9.84 -5.39 -3.54
C MET A 215 11.12 -4.61 -3.25
N ALA A 216 11.96 -5.11 -2.33
CA ALA A 216 13.22 -4.48 -1.97
C ALA A 216 14.19 -4.42 -3.16
N ALA A 217 14.23 -5.46 -4.00
CA ALA A 217 15.04 -5.49 -5.22
C ALA A 217 14.53 -4.50 -6.29
N LEU A 218 13.23 -4.24 -6.35
CA LEU A 218 12.64 -3.28 -7.30
C LEU A 218 12.93 -1.82 -6.94
N VAL A 219 13.14 -1.50 -5.66
CA VAL A 219 13.46 -0.13 -5.20
C VAL A 219 14.65 0.49 -5.94
N PRO A 220 15.86 -0.12 -5.99
CA PRO A 220 16.98 0.46 -6.74
C PRO A 220 16.70 0.51 -8.24
N ILE A 221 16.00 -0.48 -8.79
CA ILE A 221 15.67 -0.54 -10.22
C ILE A 221 14.78 0.64 -10.62
N PHE A 222 13.70 0.88 -9.88
CA PHE A 222 12.78 1.99 -10.12
C PHE A 222 13.39 3.35 -9.77
N THR A 223 14.24 3.43 -8.74
CA THR A 223 15.00 4.66 -8.45
C THR A 223 15.86 5.05 -9.64
N ILE A 224 16.65 4.10 -10.17
CA ILE A 224 17.52 4.35 -11.32
C ILE A 224 16.69 4.68 -12.56
N ALA A 225 15.65 3.89 -12.86
CA ALA A 225 14.81 4.10 -14.02
C ALA A 225 14.10 5.47 -13.98
N GLY A 226 13.48 5.82 -12.85
CA GLY A 226 12.83 7.10 -12.65
C GLY A 226 13.81 8.27 -12.76
N THR A 227 15.01 8.14 -12.20
CA THR A 227 16.07 9.15 -12.34
C THR A 227 16.49 9.33 -13.79
N LEU A 228 16.77 8.24 -14.50
CA LEU A 228 17.20 8.29 -15.90
C LEU A 228 16.12 8.89 -16.80
N VAL A 229 14.85 8.52 -16.60
CA VAL A 229 13.74 9.09 -17.37
C VAL A 229 13.58 10.57 -17.07
N THR A 230 13.63 10.99 -15.82
CA THR A 230 13.52 12.41 -15.46
C THR A 230 14.66 13.22 -16.06
N GLU A 231 15.92 12.82 -15.85
CA GLU A 231 17.09 13.63 -16.23
C GLU A 231 17.44 13.55 -17.71
N LYS A 232 17.25 12.39 -18.35
CA LYS A 232 17.64 12.20 -19.76
C LYS A 232 16.50 12.39 -20.75
N VAL A 233 15.25 12.30 -20.31
CA VAL A 233 14.09 12.41 -21.21
C VAL A 233 13.24 13.62 -20.86
N LEU A 234 12.85 13.80 -19.60
CA LEU A 234 11.89 14.83 -19.22
C LEU A 234 12.52 16.22 -19.15
N GLU A 235 13.61 16.41 -18.39
CA GLU A 235 14.27 17.71 -18.26
C GLU A 235 14.75 18.29 -19.60
N PRO A 236 15.40 17.52 -20.49
CA PRO A 236 15.82 18.04 -21.79
C PRO A 236 14.65 18.45 -22.67
N ARG A 237 13.46 17.85 -22.48
CA ARG A 237 12.24 18.22 -23.20
C ARG A 237 11.59 19.49 -22.69
N LEU A 238 11.70 19.75 -21.39
CA LEU A 238 11.18 20.96 -20.75
C LEU A 238 12.08 22.18 -21.06
N GLY A 239 13.36 21.94 -21.32
CA GLY A 239 14.34 23.00 -21.57
C GLY A 239 14.91 23.59 -20.28
N ALA A 240 15.81 24.56 -20.42
CA ALA A 240 16.39 25.24 -19.26
C ALA A 240 15.29 26.03 -18.53
N TYR A 241 15.23 25.87 -17.22
CA TYR A 241 14.30 26.64 -16.39
C TYR A 241 14.78 28.09 -16.30
N VAL A 242 13.89 29.03 -16.62
CA VAL A 242 14.13 30.46 -16.50
C VAL A 242 13.10 30.99 -15.50
N PRO A 243 13.52 31.41 -14.30
CA PRO A 243 12.62 32.02 -13.31
C PRO A 243 11.98 33.28 -13.88
N ALA A 244 10.72 33.54 -13.55
CA ALA A 244 10.09 34.81 -13.87
C ALA A 244 10.75 35.97 -13.09
N GLU A 245 10.77 37.17 -13.65
CA GLU A 245 11.31 38.35 -12.95
C GLU A 245 10.52 38.59 -11.65
N GLY A 246 11.23 38.61 -10.52
CA GLY A 246 10.63 38.79 -9.19
C GLY A 246 10.08 37.50 -8.54
N GLU A 247 10.26 36.34 -9.17
CA GLU A 247 9.92 35.05 -8.57
C GLU A 247 10.86 34.73 -7.39
N GLU A 248 10.31 34.69 -6.17
CA GLU A 248 11.06 34.23 -5.01
C GLU A 248 11.26 32.71 -5.11
N ILE A 249 12.49 32.26 -4.88
CA ILE A 249 12.81 30.84 -4.83
C ILE A 249 12.17 30.26 -3.58
N ASP A 250 11.02 29.61 -3.77
CA ASP A 250 10.30 28.93 -2.72
C ASP A 250 11.19 27.82 -2.16
N ARG A 251 11.60 27.96 -0.90
CA ARG A 251 12.39 26.95 -0.20
C ARG A 251 11.44 26.09 0.61
N ALA A 252 11.57 24.78 0.46
CA ALA A 252 10.90 23.85 1.34
C ALA A 252 11.23 24.25 2.79
N ALA A 253 10.19 24.53 3.58
CA ALA A 253 10.37 24.94 4.96
C ALA A 253 11.10 23.84 5.73
N ASP A 254 12.29 24.18 6.26
CA ASP A 254 13.05 23.26 7.09
C ASP A 254 12.22 22.84 8.30
N PRO A 255 12.32 21.57 8.74
CA PRO A 255 11.69 21.14 9.98
C PRO A 255 12.14 22.02 11.15
N THR A 256 11.18 22.53 11.92
CA THR A 256 11.41 23.35 13.10
C THR A 256 12.28 22.62 14.14
N PRO A 257 12.92 23.32 15.09
CA PRO A 257 13.70 22.65 16.14
C PRO A 257 12.89 21.63 16.94
N LEU A 258 11.59 21.89 17.13
CA LEU A 258 10.67 20.99 17.80
C LEU A 258 10.40 19.73 16.96
N GLU A 259 10.12 19.90 15.66
CA GLU A 259 9.97 18.79 14.72
C GLU A 259 11.24 17.95 14.61
N ARG A 260 12.43 18.56 14.53
CA ARG A 260 13.71 17.84 14.53
C ARG A 260 13.94 17.05 15.81
N ARG A 261 13.48 17.56 16.96
CA ARG A 261 13.50 16.83 18.23
C ARG A 261 12.49 15.67 18.20
N GLY A 262 11.29 15.92 17.68
CA GLY A 262 10.26 14.91 17.47
C GLY A 262 10.75 13.75 16.61
N LEU A 263 11.33 14.03 15.45
CA LEU A 263 11.90 13.02 14.54
C LEU A 263 12.98 12.18 15.22
N ARG A 264 13.88 12.80 16.00
CA ARG A 264 14.92 12.07 16.74
C ARG A 264 14.33 11.13 17.79
N ILE A 265 13.35 11.61 18.56
CA ILE A 265 12.69 10.78 19.58
C ILE A 265 11.89 9.65 18.94
N ALA A 266 11.14 9.94 17.87
CA ALA A 266 10.41 8.94 17.11
C ALA A 266 11.34 7.86 16.53
N GLY A 267 12.50 8.26 15.98
CA GLY A 267 13.53 7.33 15.51
C GLY A 267 14.09 6.45 16.62
N ILE A 268 14.36 7.01 17.80
CA ILE A 268 14.78 6.22 18.98
C ILE A 268 13.68 5.22 19.38
N VAL A 269 12.41 5.65 19.45
CA VAL A 269 11.28 4.78 19.80
C VAL A 269 11.10 3.68 18.76
N ALA A 270 11.25 3.98 17.47
CA ALA A 270 11.21 2.97 16.41
C ALA A 270 12.33 1.94 16.57
N LEU A 271 13.56 2.38 16.84
CA LEU A 271 14.69 1.48 17.09
C LEU A 271 14.48 0.62 18.33
N LEU A 272 13.98 1.19 19.44
CA LEU A 272 13.66 0.43 20.65
C LEU A 272 12.54 -0.58 20.41
N THR A 273 11.53 -0.22 19.61
CA THR A 273 10.43 -1.11 19.24
C THR A 273 10.95 -2.29 18.41
N LEU A 274 11.79 -2.02 17.41
CA LEU A 274 12.45 -3.06 16.60
C LEU A 274 13.38 -3.94 17.44
N ALA A 275 14.14 -3.36 18.37
CA ALA A 275 14.97 -4.11 19.30
C ALA A 275 14.12 -5.00 20.22
N GLY A 276 12.96 -4.52 20.66
CA GLY A 276 11.97 -5.31 21.39
C GLY A 276 11.48 -6.50 20.58
N PHE A 277 11.10 -6.30 19.31
CA PHE A 277 10.68 -7.38 18.43
C PHE A 277 11.82 -8.39 18.19
N ALA A 278 13.04 -7.90 17.98
CA ALA A 278 14.22 -8.75 17.86
C ALA A 278 14.46 -9.57 19.14
N ALA A 279 14.31 -8.99 20.32
CA ALA A 279 14.42 -9.71 21.58
C ALA A 279 13.35 -10.81 21.76
N LEU A 280 12.17 -10.65 21.16
CA LEU A 280 11.10 -11.65 21.19
C LEU A 280 11.29 -12.81 20.20
N VAL A 281 12.17 -12.66 19.20
CA VAL A 281 12.27 -13.59 18.05
C VAL A 281 13.68 -14.12 17.83
N VAL A 282 14.73 -13.35 18.10
CA VAL A 282 16.14 -13.73 17.82
C VAL A 282 16.66 -14.78 18.79
N PRO A 283 16.39 -14.71 20.11
CA PRO A 283 16.78 -15.77 21.03
C PRO A 283 16.11 -17.10 20.67
N GLU A 284 16.80 -18.22 20.92
CA GLU A 284 16.26 -19.56 20.68
C GLU A 284 14.99 -19.83 21.50
N ASN A 285 14.91 -19.24 22.69
CA ASN A 285 13.77 -19.26 23.59
C ASN A 285 12.86 -18.02 23.45
N GLY A 286 12.91 -17.33 22.30
CA GLY A 286 12.07 -16.16 22.05
C GLY A 286 10.57 -16.49 22.15
N ILE A 287 9.79 -15.60 22.75
CA ILE A 287 8.34 -15.79 22.99
C ILE A 287 7.56 -15.97 21.67
N LEU A 288 8.02 -15.32 20.60
CA LEU A 288 7.39 -15.39 19.28
C LEU A 288 7.98 -16.51 18.40
N ARG A 289 8.76 -17.42 18.99
CA ARG A 289 9.14 -18.68 18.36
C ARG A 289 8.20 -19.81 18.78
N ASP A 290 7.88 -20.69 17.84
CA ASP A 290 7.25 -21.97 18.10
C ASP A 290 8.32 -22.98 18.52
N PRO A 291 8.33 -23.44 19.79
CA PRO A 291 9.31 -24.43 20.25
C PRO A 291 9.14 -25.80 19.58
N ALA A 292 7.99 -26.08 18.95
CA ALA A 292 7.73 -27.34 18.25
C ALA A 292 8.23 -27.36 16.79
N GLY A 293 8.65 -26.22 16.25
CA GLY A 293 9.12 -26.11 14.87
C GLY A 293 10.44 -26.85 14.63
N ALA A 294 10.49 -27.70 13.61
CA ALA A 294 11.68 -28.47 13.25
C ALA A 294 12.70 -27.64 12.46
N THR A 295 12.22 -26.65 11.69
CA THR A 295 13.06 -25.69 10.96
C THR A 295 12.97 -24.29 11.56
N LEU A 296 13.98 -23.44 11.30
CA LEU A 296 13.94 -22.04 11.73
C LEU A 296 12.71 -21.30 11.19
N VAL A 297 12.28 -21.62 9.97
CA VAL A 297 11.10 -20.99 9.33
C VAL A 297 9.82 -21.36 10.07
N GLU A 298 9.67 -22.62 10.47
CA GLU A 298 8.55 -23.08 11.29
C GLU A 298 8.59 -22.45 12.69
N GLN A 299 9.78 -22.39 13.29
CA GLN A 299 9.98 -21.76 14.59
C GLN A 299 9.59 -20.28 14.56
N ILE A 300 9.93 -19.51 13.53
CA ILE A 300 9.50 -18.10 13.44
C ILE A 300 8.07 -17.93 12.89
N GLY A 301 7.34 -19.02 12.65
CA GLY A 301 5.96 -19.00 12.16
C GLY A 301 5.02 -18.09 12.97
N PRO A 302 5.02 -18.14 14.32
CA PRO A 302 4.20 -17.24 15.13
C PRO A 302 4.56 -15.77 14.93
N PHE A 303 5.84 -15.43 14.77
CA PHE A 303 6.27 -14.08 14.43
C PHE A 303 5.70 -13.63 13.07
N LEU A 304 5.81 -14.46 12.03
CA LEU A 304 5.31 -14.15 10.69
C LEU A 304 3.79 -13.92 10.68
N ARG A 305 3.03 -14.74 11.40
CA ARG A 305 1.57 -14.58 11.56
C ARG A 305 1.21 -13.32 12.34
N SER A 306 2.10 -12.83 13.20
CA SER A 306 1.87 -11.65 14.05
C SER A 306 2.27 -10.34 13.38
N ILE A 307 2.82 -10.36 12.17
CA ILE A 307 3.37 -9.17 11.50
C ILE A 307 2.39 -8.01 11.45
N VAL A 308 1.10 -8.27 11.21
CA VAL A 308 0.08 -7.21 11.18
C VAL A 308 -0.04 -6.47 12.51
N ALA A 309 -0.05 -7.19 13.63
CA ALA A 309 -0.07 -6.57 14.96
C ALA A 309 1.24 -5.84 15.27
N LEU A 310 2.38 -6.42 14.86
CA LEU A 310 3.69 -5.79 15.02
C LEU A 310 3.82 -4.50 14.20
N MET A 311 3.24 -4.45 12.99
CA MET A 311 3.17 -3.25 12.16
C MET A 311 2.32 -2.16 12.82
N LEU A 312 1.15 -2.51 13.38
CA LEU A 312 0.37 -1.56 14.18
C LEU A 312 1.25 -0.92 15.26
N ILE A 313 1.96 -1.74 16.05
CA ILE A 313 2.81 -1.25 17.14
C ILE A 313 3.97 -0.40 16.60
N LEU A 314 4.61 -0.83 15.52
CA LEU A 314 5.76 -0.17 14.90
C LEU A 314 5.42 1.21 14.35
N PHE A 315 4.22 1.43 13.82
CA PHE A 315 3.79 2.75 13.37
C PHE A 315 3.17 3.57 14.51
N PHE A 316 2.39 2.93 15.38
CA PHE A 316 1.70 3.61 16.48
C PHE A 316 2.68 4.23 17.48
N LEU A 317 3.69 3.49 17.95
CA LEU A 317 4.57 3.98 19.03
C LEU A 317 5.43 5.18 18.60
N PRO A 318 6.13 5.17 17.45
CA PRO A 318 6.88 6.32 16.98
C PRO A 318 5.96 7.50 16.64
N GLY A 319 4.79 7.25 16.05
CA GLY A 319 3.79 8.28 15.76
C GLY A 319 3.29 8.97 17.02
N LEU A 320 2.97 8.19 18.05
CA LEU A 320 2.58 8.69 19.36
C LEU A 320 3.70 9.52 20.00
N ALA A 321 4.92 8.99 20.02
CA ALA A 321 6.08 9.67 20.58
C ALA A 321 6.38 11.00 19.86
N TYR A 322 6.32 11.00 18.52
CA TYR A 322 6.44 12.21 17.72
C TYR A 322 5.37 13.23 18.10
N GLY A 323 4.10 12.82 18.12
CA GLY A 323 2.99 13.72 18.38
C GLY A 323 2.99 14.31 19.78
N ILE A 324 3.42 13.55 20.79
CA ILE A 324 3.60 14.05 22.16
C ILE A 324 4.70 15.12 22.20
N VAL A 325 5.84 14.88 21.54
CA VAL A 325 6.97 15.81 21.54
C VAL A 325 6.64 17.09 20.78
N THR A 326 5.99 16.99 19.62
CA THR A 326 5.57 18.13 18.81
C THR A 326 4.30 18.80 19.32
N LYS A 327 3.66 18.23 20.35
CA LYS A 327 2.40 18.70 20.94
C LYS A 327 1.21 18.65 19.97
N SER A 328 1.30 17.84 18.90
CA SER A 328 0.13 17.50 18.06
C SER A 328 -0.78 16.48 18.75
N ILE A 329 -0.27 15.74 19.73
CA ILE A 329 -1.05 14.88 20.64
C ILE A 329 -0.83 15.41 22.06
N ARG A 330 -1.92 15.85 22.71
CA ARG A 330 -1.92 16.40 24.08
C ARG A 330 -2.66 15.51 25.06
N SER A 331 -3.55 14.67 24.56
CA SER A 331 -4.36 13.75 25.36
C SER A 331 -4.65 12.46 24.60
N ASP A 332 -5.13 11.44 25.33
CA ASP A 332 -5.65 10.19 24.77
C ASP A 332 -6.80 10.44 23.76
N ARG A 333 -7.58 11.51 23.96
CA ARG A 333 -8.66 11.89 23.03
C ARG A 333 -8.15 12.23 21.64
N ASP A 334 -6.99 12.87 21.54
CA ASP A 334 -6.41 13.24 20.24
C ASP A 334 -6.04 11.97 19.45
N VAL A 335 -5.49 10.96 20.15
CA VAL A 335 -5.19 9.65 19.55
C VAL A 335 -6.48 8.98 19.06
N ALA A 336 -7.52 8.97 19.89
CA ALA A 336 -8.81 8.38 19.53
C ALA A 336 -9.42 9.05 18.29
N VAL A 337 -9.35 10.38 18.19
CA VAL A 337 -9.79 11.15 17.02
C VAL A 337 -8.96 10.77 15.78
N MET A 338 -7.63 10.75 15.88
CA MET A 338 -6.75 10.37 14.76
C MET A 338 -7.07 8.96 14.23
N THR A 339 -7.24 7.99 15.13
CA THR A 339 -7.61 6.62 14.72
C THR A 339 -9.01 6.55 14.12
N SER A 340 -9.98 7.29 14.67
CA SER A 340 -11.37 7.29 14.18
C SER A 340 -11.48 7.92 12.80
N GLU A 341 -10.82 9.06 12.57
CA GLU A 341 -10.79 9.71 11.26
C GLU A 341 -10.10 8.83 10.22
N THR A 342 -9.04 8.11 10.62
CA THR A 342 -8.39 7.13 9.74
C THR A 342 -9.34 6.00 9.35
N MET A 343 -10.09 5.44 10.31
CA MET A 343 -11.11 4.45 9.99
C MET A 343 -12.23 5.02 9.10
N GLY A 344 -12.58 6.30 9.25
CA GLY A 344 -13.54 6.99 8.40
C GLY A 344 -13.12 7.01 6.91
N THR A 345 -11.82 7.17 6.63
CA THR A 345 -11.31 7.11 5.24
C THR A 345 -11.39 5.71 4.61
N MET A 346 -11.55 4.66 5.42
CA MET A 346 -11.63 3.27 4.95
C MET A 346 -13.02 2.85 4.47
N GLY A 347 -14.00 3.76 4.40
CA GLY A 347 -15.38 3.44 4.03
C GLY A 347 -15.50 2.71 2.68
N ALA A 348 -14.87 3.23 1.63
CA ALA A 348 -14.88 2.59 0.31
C ALA A 348 -14.21 1.20 0.31
N TYR A 349 -13.11 1.06 1.07
CA TYR A 349 -12.42 -0.22 1.24
C TYR A 349 -13.31 -1.27 1.91
N ILE A 350 -14.03 -0.88 2.98
CA ILE A 350 -14.95 -1.77 3.70
C ILE A 350 -16.07 -2.28 2.79
N VAL A 351 -16.65 -1.39 1.97
CA VAL A 351 -17.70 -1.78 1.01
C VAL A 351 -17.15 -2.70 -0.08
N LEU A 352 -15.95 -2.43 -0.60
CA LEU A 352 -15.30 -3.31 -1.57
C LEU A 352 -14.99 -4.68 -0.97
N ALA A 353 -14.47 -4.73 0.26
CA ALA A 353 -14.20 -5.97 0.97
C ALA A 353 -15.48 -6.79 1.18
N PHE A 354 -16.62 -6.13 1.44
CA PHE A 354 -17.91 -6.81 1.55
C PHE A 354 -18.30 -7.52 0.26
N VAL A 355 -18.30 -6.85 -0.89
CA VAL A 355 -18.67 -7.49 -2.16
C VAL A 355 -17.63 -8.52 -2.61
N ALA A 356 -16.34 -8.29 -2.35
CA ALA A 356 -15.27 -9.24 -2.67
C ALA A 356 -15.38 -10.53 -1.84
N ALA A 357 -15.68 -10.42 -0.55
CA ALA A 357 -15.87 -11.58 0.33
C ALA A 357 -16.97 -12.52 -0.19
N HIS A 358 -18.09 -11.95 -0.65
CA HIS A 358 -19.21 -12.73 -1.16
C HIS A 358 -18.94 -13.34 -2.54
N LEU A 359 -18.17 -12.66 -3.40
CA LEU A 359 -17.76 -13.24 -4.68
C LEU A 359 -16.84 -14.46 -4.49
N VAL A 360 -16.01 -14.47 -3.47
CA VAL A 360 -15.06 -15.57 -3.24
C VAL A 360 -15.71 -16.73 -2.49
N ALA A 361 -16.67 -16.46 -1.61
CA ALA A 361 -17.31 -17.48 -0.78
C ALA A 361 -18.31 -18.37 -1.55
N PHE A 362 -18.88 -17.90 -2.66
CA PHE A 362 -19.98 -18.53 -3.38
C PHE A 362 -19.74 -18.55 -4.89
#